data_AF-A0A315XB34-F1
#
_entry.id   AF-A0A315XB34-F1
#
_cell.length_a   1.000
_cell.length_b   1.000
_cell.length_c   1.000
_cell.angle_alpha   90.00
_cell.angle_beta   90.00
_cell.angle_gamma   90.00
#
_symmetry.space_group_name_H-M   'P 1'
#
loop_
_entity.id
_entity.type
_entity.pdbx_description
1 polymer ?
#
loop_
_entity_poly.entity_id
_entity_poly.type
_entity_poly.pdbx_seq_one_letter_code
_entity_poly.pdbx_strand_id
1 'polypeptide(L)' 'MPSIVRKPRIVREPVEVTIGRLETYVARMEHRYECESSSVAEAVVDGTTRETAEISRWLTNYWTLKHLATGA' A
#
# COMPACT_ATOMS: atom_id res chain seq x y z
N MET A 1 29.30 14.38 18.38
CA MET A 1 28.08 13.63 18.74
C MET A 1 28.01 12.38 17.88
N PRO A 2 27.93 11.15 18.42
CA PRO A 2 27.77 9.98 17.57
C PRO A 2 26.34 9.92 17.02
N SER A 3 26.22 9.91 15.69
CA SER A 3 24.96 9.69 14.97
C SER A 3 24.52 8.23 15.17
N ILE A 4 23.43 8.02 15.90
CA ILE A 4 22.82 6.69 16.05
C ILE A 4 22.11 6.37 14.73
N VAL A 5 22.83 5.78 13.79
CA VAL A 5 22.23 5.16 12.62
C VAL A 5 21.43 3.94 13.11
N ARG A 6 20.14 4.13 13.36
CA ARG A 6 19.23 3.03 13.68
C ARG A 6 19.15 2.13 12.45
N LYS A 7 19.81 0.97 12.50
CA LYS A 7 19.67 -0.05 11.47
C LYS A 7 18.17 -0.41 11.33
N PRO A 8 17.64 -0.53 10.10
CA PRO A 8 16.25 -0.91 9.91
C PRO A 8 16.01 -2.27 10.59
N ARG A 9 15.01 -2.32 11.47
CA ARG A 9 14.61 -3.54 12.16
C ARG A 9 13.90 -4.43 11.15
N ILE A 10 14.57 -5.48 10.70
CA ILE A 10 13.94 -6.52 9.88
C ILE A 10 13.04 -7.34 10.79
N VAL A 11 11.73 -7.29 10.54
CA VAL A 11 10.74 -8.13 11.22
C VAL A 11 10.39 -9.27 10.28
N ARG A 12 10.53 -10.51 10.75
CA ARG A 12 10.03 -11.69 10.03
C ARG A 12 8.66 -12.01 10.60
N GLU A 13 7.64 -11.99 9.74
CA GLU A 13 6.27 -12.38 10.09
C GLU A 13 5.71 -13.30 9.01
N PRO A 14 4.69 -14.11 9.33
CA PRO A 14 3.98 -14.90 8.33
C PRO A 14 3.38 -13.98 7.25
N VAL A 15 3.40 -14.43 6.00
CA VAL A 15 2.91 -13.65 4.85
C VAL A 15 1.43 -13.29 5.02
N GLU A 16 0.65 -14.18 5.64
CA GLU A 16 -0.78 -14.00 5.92
C GLU A 16 -1.04 -12.80 6.84
N VAL A 17 -0.14 -12.56 7.81
CA VAL A 17 -0.24 -11.40 8.71
C VAL A 17 0.01 -10.11 7.94
N THR A 18 0.98 -10.12 7.02
CA THR A 18 1.25 -8.97 6.15
C THR A 18 0.07 -8.72 5.20
N ILE A 19 -0.47 -9.77 4.57
CA ILE A 19 -1.66 -9.69 3.70
C ILE A 19 -2.82 -9.04 4.45
N GLY A 20 -3.18 -9.54 5.65
CA GLY A 20 -4.30 -8.98 6.42
C GLY A 20 -4.12 -7.51 6.81
N ARG A 21 -2.87 -7.07 7.07
CA ARG A 21 -2.58 -5.65 7.32
C ARG A 21 -2.73 -4.80 6.07
N LEU A 22 -2.26 -5.29 4.92
CA LEU A 22 -2.39 -4.62 3.64
C LEU A 22 -3.87 -4.50 3.25
N GLU A 23 -4.64 -5.57 3.35
CA GLU A 23 -6.10 -5.58 3.13
C GLU A 23 -6.80 -4.55 4.01
N THR A 24 -6.51 -4.55 5.31
CA THR A 24 -7.09 -3.58 6.26
C THR A 24 -6.73 -2.14 5.89
N TYR A 25 -5.51 -1.89 5.43
CA TYR A 25 -5.11 -0.55 4.99
C TYR A 25 -5.82 -0.15 3.69
N VAL A 26 -5.83 -1.02 2.68
CA VAL A 26 -6.49 -0.80 1.39
C VAL A 26 -7.99 -0.54 1.59
N ALA A 27 -8.69 -1.39 2.33
CA ALA A 27 -10.13 -1.24 2.59
C ALA A 27 -10.46 0.09 3.29
N ARG A 28 -9.60 0.56 4.21
CA ARG A 28 -9.77 1.87 4.84
C ARG A 28 -9.64 3.02 3.85
N MET A 29 -8.72 2.91 2.90
CA MET A 29 -8.53 3.94 1.87
C MET A 29 -9.70 3.94 0.88
N GLU A 30 -10.14 2.76 0.45
CA GLU A 30 -11.31 2.61 -0.42
C GLU A 30 -12.56 3.19 0.24
N HIS A 31 -12.76 2.93 1.54
CA HIS A 31 -13.87 3.53 2.27
C HIS A 31 -13.74 5.05 2.39
N ARG A 32 -12.54 5.57 2.66
CA ARG A 32 -12.30 7.02 2.81
C ARG A 32 -12.54 7.80 1.52
N TYR A 33 -12.15 7.23 0.39
CA TYR A 33 -12.27 7.85 -0.93
C TYR A 33 -13.53 7.41 -1.69
N GLU A 34 -14.34 6.53 -1.09
CA GLU A 34 -15.58 5.98 -1.65
C GLU A 34 -15.40 5.39 -3.06
N CYS A 35 -14.24 4.77 -3.32
CA CYS A 35 -13.91 4.18 -4.61
C CYS A 35 -12.93 3.01 -4.47
N GLU A 36 -12.90 2.14 -5.48
CA GLU A 36 -11.99 1.00 -5.52
C GLU A 36 -10.55 1.44 -5.83
N SER A 37 -9.58 0.70 -5.27
CA SER A 37 -8.15 0.96 -5.51
C SER A 37 -7.76 0.82 -6.98
N SER A 38 -8.39 -0.09 -7.72
CA SER A 38 -8.22 -0.27 -9.17
C SER A 38 -8.59 1.00 -9.94
N SER A 39 -9.76 1.57 -9.64
CA SER A 39 -10.26 2.77 -10.31
C SER A 39 -9.36 3.98 -10.07
N VAL A 40 -8.81 4.11 -8.84
CA VAL A 40 -7.85 5.18 -8.53
C VAL A 40 -6.52 4.96 -9.27
N ALA A 41 -6.06 3.70 -9.39
CA ALA A 41 -4.85 3.40 -10.15
C ALA A 41 -5.01 3.78 -11.63
N GLU A 42 -6.14 3.43 -12.24
CA GLU A 42 -6.49 3.83 -13.61
C GLU A 42 -6.58 5.35 -13.76
N ALA A 43 -7.26 6.02 -12.84
CA ALA A 43 -7.42 7.48 -12.87
C ALA A 43 -6.10 8.24 -12.74
N VAL A 44 -5.13 7.72 -11.97
CA VAL A 44 -3.77 8.28 -11.88
C VAL A 44 -3.01 8.09 -13.19
N VAL A 45 -3.10 6.91 -13.82
CA VAL A 45 -2.45 6.61 -15.11
C VAL A 45 -3.02 7.49 -16.22
N ASP A 46 -4.34 7.66 -16.25
CA ASP A 46 -5.05 8.48 -17.23
C ASP A 46 -4.91 9.99 -16.94
N GLY A 47 -4.25 10.37 -15.84
CA GLY A 47 -4.01 11.75 -15.45
C GLY A 47 -5.26 12.51 -14.96
N THR A 48 -6.37 11.82 -14.75
CA THR A 48 -7.63 12.40 -14.25
C THR A 48 -7.61 12.62 -12.74
N THR A 49 -6.78 11.86 -12.02
CA THR A 49 -6.52 12.05 -10.59
C THR A 49 -5.07 12.46 -10.37
N ARG A 50 -4.85 13.53 -9.60
CA ARG A 50 -3.51 13.95 -9.22
C ARG A 50 -2.92 12.96 -8.20
N GLU A 51 -1.77 12.40 -8.53
CA GLU A 51 -1.02 11.58 -7.58
C GLU A 51 -0.48 12.44 -6.42
N THR A 52 -0.90 12.10 -5.21
CA THR A 52 -0.41 12.68 -3.96
C THR A 52 0.38 11.64 -3.19
N ALA A 53 1.19 12.05 -2.20
CA ALA A 53 1.94 11.11 -1.37
C ALA A 53 1.03 10.06 -0.67
N GLU A 54 -0.20 10.43 -0.32
CA GLU A 54 -1.16 9.50 0.28
C GLU A 54 -1.67 8.48 -0.76
N ILE A 55 -2.00 8.93 -1.97
CA ILE A 55 -2.41 8.06 -3.08
C ILE A 55 -1.27 7.14 -3.50
N SER A 56 -0.05 7.65 -3.68
CA SER A 56 1.13 6.83 -4.00
C SER A 56 1.34 5.72 -2.97
N ARG A 57 1.22 6.05 -1.67
CA ARG A 57 1.34 5.08 -0.59
C ARG A 57 0.23 4.04 -0.67
N TRP A 58 -1.02 4.46 -0.86
CA TRP A 58 -2.15 3.55 -1.01
C TRP A 58 -1.94 2.59 -2.18
N LEU A 59 -1.65 3.10 -3.38
CA LEU A 59 -1.43 2.29 -4.56
C LEU A 59 -0.24 1.34 -4.41
N THR A 60 0.85 1.77 -3.77
CA THR A 60 1.98 0.87 -3.46
C THR A 60 1.55 -0.31 -2.58
N ASN A 61 0.73 -0.08 -1.55
CA ASN A 61 0.23 -1.15 -0.69
C ASN A 61 -0.75 -2.07 -1.43
N TYR A 62 -1.61 -1.51 -2.28
CA TYR A 62 -2.51 -2.28 -3.15
C TYR A 62 -1.75 -3.18 -4.13
N TRP A 63 -0.73 -2.67 -4.82
CA TRP A 63 0.09 -3.46 -5.74
C TRP A 63 0.88 -4.54 -5.00
N THR A 64 1.43 -4.23 -3.83
CA THR A 64 2.10 -5.21 -2.97
C THR A 64 1.14 -6.33 -2.57
N LEU A 65 -0.08 -5.98 -2.15
CA LEU A 65 -1.11 -6.96 -1.81
C LEU A 65 -1.43 -7.87 -3.00
N LYS A 66 -1.69 -7.29 -4.18
CA LYS A 66 -1.96 -8.08 -5.38
C LYS A 66 -0.80 -9.01 -5.72
N HIS A 67 0.43 -8.53 -5.67
CA HIS A 67 1.60 -9.35 -5.94
C HIS A 67 1.70 -10.55 -4.99
N LEU A 68 1.51 -10.32 -3.68
CA LEU A 68 1.53 -11.39 -2.68
C LEU A 68 0.36 -12.37 -2.84
N ALA A 69 -0.83 -11.89 -3.18
CA ALA A 69 -2.02 -12.73 -3.34
C ALA A 69 -1.99 -13.58 -4.62
N THR A 70 -1.22 -13.18 -5.64
CA THR A 70 -1.10 -13.95 -6.90
C THR A 70 0.09 -14.92 -6.88
N GLY A 71 1.02 -14.76 -5.95
CA GLY A 71 2.25 -15.55 -5.82
C GLY A 71 2.27 -16.56 -4.67
N ALA A 72 1.19 -16.63 -3.88
CA ALA A 72 0.94 -17.64 -2.84
C ALA A 72 0.01 -18.74 -3.38
#